data_AF-A0A0C3CPZ2-F1
#
_entry.id   AF-A0A0C3CPZ2-F1
#
_cell.length_a   1.000
_cell.length_b   1.000
_cell.length_c   1.000
_cell.angle_alpha   90.00
_cell.angle_beta   90.00
_cell.angle_gamma   90.00
#
_symmetry.space_group_name_H-M   'P 1'
#
loop_
_entity.id
_entity.type
_entity.pdbx_description
1 polymer ?
#
loop_
_entity_poly.entity_id
_entity_poly.type
_entity_poly.pdbx_seq_one_letter_code
_entity_poly.pdbx_strand_id
1 'polypeptide(L)'
;MLSVLTLSAAWYTTSMAASAFAIKQAERFKSFPRQPPCSLQPNFQLNEAAWTAANTDAQFQAWWDNSTLDKTGSKSSQLAAEYGPHLNNFACGINLISTCTQASCDGFASDAADIWAYFVINSIVNMNNFFNELYMGVTNGQIDYVGLTGSLAEDFFSWKEPTFSPDSFVSWITTIITSIATFGSLHDDVRGIETTSTANFISATGSQLVLSLSPNLTPEEGIAQLGSFATQIGESTRQSIEQWVNATFYGQQDAQGHTFRDYIASGSFLQWDTPLNSDIEAFYRTLMVAKTVNYSWQTSGSPVFIMFSNTTNPDDNHGPNATKYYSAEDGGVYYLYSYYSYYDAAYAGYLTSPPNIDRLNNTAYNISIADVLVSSSRAWQYAGNNYTAETARNRIVASISSNGTLTPFQDGPRWEGIWTVPVCDIGNNVDWNTQFGDSQGGLGRLPCCCGEKCKDTREFVYASGFNGSVVLLKGCKKQLKGTGISFNQVNYGFKPPFWDKGKTTALAIGLIVSIPLLLLSCCVCNAACS
;
A
#
# COMPACT_ATOMS: atom_id res chain seq x y z
N MET A 1 15.97 -26.03 23.51
CA MET A 1 14.69 -26.74 23.26
C MET A 1 13.66 -26.54 24.38
N LEU A 2 14.01 -26.51 25.68
CA LEU A 2 13.04 -26.19 26.74
C LEU A 2 12.64 -24.70 26.85
N SER A 3 13.44 -23.77 26.31
CA SER A 3 13.17 -22.32 26.35
C SER A 3 12.19 -21.81 25.29
N VAL A 4 11.87 -22.60 24.26
CA VAL A 4 10.94 -22.22 23.18
C VAL A 4 9.48 -22.54 23.57
N LEU A 5 9.27 -23.56 24.41
CA LEU A 5 7.95 -24.01 24.85
C LEU A 5 7.29 -23.12 25.92
N THR A 6 8.08 -22.39 26.71
CA THR A 6 7.55 -21.46 27.72
C THR A 6 7.10 -20.13 27.13
N LEU A 7 7.70 -19.69 26.01
CA LEU A 7 7.28 -18.50 25.28
C LEU A 7 5.94 -18.71 24.55
N SER A 8 5.72 -19.87 23.92
CA SER A 8 4.43 -20.16 23.26
C SER A 8 3.22 -20.10 24.21
N ALA A 9 3.37 -20.53 25.47
CA ALA A 9 2.26 -20.54 26.43
C ALA A 9 1.83 -19.14 26.92
N ALA A 10 2.76 -18.16 26.95
CA ALA A 10 2.47 -16.78 27.35
C ALA A 10 1.78 -15.96 26.24
N TRP A 11 2.02 -16.31 24.97
CA TRP A 11 1.35 -15.71 23.82
C TRP A 11 -0.10 -16.18 23.66
N TYR A 12 -0.38 -17.45 23.96
CA TYR A 12 -1.74 -17.99 23.89
C TYR A 12 -2.69 -17.39 24.95
N THR A 13 -2.21 -17.08 26.16
CA THR A 13 -3.06 -16.54 27.24
C THR A 13 -3.37 -15.06 27.09
N THR A 14 -2.46 -14.27 26.51
CA THR A 14 -2.70 -12.85 26.18
C THR A 14 -3.59 -12.67 24.95
N SER A 15 -3.44 -13.53 23.93
CA SER A 15 -4.31 -13.59 22.75
C SER A 15 -5.78 -13.89 23.11
N MET A 16 -6.02 -14.82 24.04
CA MET A 16 -7.39 -15.19 24.46
C MET A 16 -8.09 -14.12 25.32
N ALA A 17 -7.33 -13.30 26.05
CA ALA A 17 -7.89 -12.19 26.81
C ALA A 17 -8.31 -11.02 25.90
N ALA A 18 -7.56 -10.76 24.82
CA ALA A 18 -7.91 -9.77 23.81
C ALA A 18 -9.15 -10.19 23.00
N SER A 19 -9.26 -11.47 22.62
CA SER A 19 -10.42 -11.97 21.87
C SER A 19 -11.71 -11.97 22.69
N ALA A 20 -11.65 -12.29 23.99
CA ALA A 20 -12.82 -12.24 24.88
C ALA A 20 -13.33 -10.80 25.12
N PHE A 21 -12.46 -9.79 25.03
CA PHE A 21 -12.86 -8.37 25.14
C PHE A 21 -13.49 -7.87 23.83
N ALA A 22 -12.95 -8.27 22.67
CA ALA A 22 -13.49 -7.95 21.35
C ALA A 22 -14.88 -8.58 21.11
N ILE A 23 -15.08 -9.84 21.52
CA ILE A 23 -16.38 -10.53 21.38
C ILE A 23 -17.48 -9.84 22.21
N LYS A 24 -17.16 -9.30 23.39
CA LYS A 24 -18.12 -8.54 24.20
C LYS A 24 -18.46 -7.15 23.65
N GLN A 25 -17.59 -6.57 22.81
CA GLN A 25 -17.88 -5.30 22.12
C GLN A 25 -18.69 -5.53 20.83
N ALA A 26 -18.38 -6.60 20.07
CA ALA A 26 -19.09 -6.94 18.83
C ALA A 26 -20.58 -7.27 19.06
N GLU A 27 -20.96 -7.87 20.19
CA GLU A 27 -22.37 -8.18 20.50
C GLU A 27 -23.24 -6.96 20.84
N ARG A 28 -22.67 -5.74 20.99
CA ARG A 28 -23.43 -4.52 21.27
C ARG A 28 -23.83 -3.69 20.04
N PHE A 29 -23.30 -3.99 18.86
CA PHE A 29 -23.67 -3.31 17.62
C PHE A 29 -24.61 -4.19 16.79
N LYS A 30 -25.82 -4.39 17.32
CA LYS A 30 -26.93 -4.89 16.50
C LYS A 30 -27.34 -3.79 15.54
N SER A 31 -27.44 -4.17 14.26
CA SER A 31 -27.96 -3.36 13.14
C SER A 31 -28.93 -2.27 13.58
N PHE A 32 -28.58 -1.02 13.28
CA PHE A 32 -29.51 0.10 13.45
C PHE A 32 -30.65 -0.05 12.44
N PRO A 33 -31.89 -0.31 12.88
CA PRO A 33 -33.01 -0.43 11.97
C PRO A 33 -33.67 0.94 11.77
N ARG A 34 -33.87 1.25 10.48
CA ARG A 34 -34.97 2.01 9.87
C ARG A 34 -34.94 3.54 10.03
N GLN A 35 -34.89 4.18 8.85
CA GLN A 35 -35.22 5.58 8.64
C GLN A 35 -36.41 6.02 9.51
N PRO A 36 -36.32 7.18 10.17
CA PRO A 36 -37.45 7.76 10.92
C PRO A 36 -38.65 8.04 9.98
N PRO A 37 -39.88 8.24 10.51
CA PRO A 37 -41.15 8.46 9.77
C PRO A 37 -41.18 9.67 8.81
N CYS A 38 -40.06 10.37 8.70
CA CYS A 38 -39.83 11.60 7.95
C CYS A 38 -39.57 11.37 6.45
N SER A 39 -39.29 10.13 6.02
CA SER A 39 -38.99 9.80 4.62
C SER A 39 -40.12 10.14 3.64
N LEU A 40 -41.34 10.35 4.16
CA LEU A 40 -42.53 10.76 3.42
C LEU A 40 -42.65 12.28 3.24
N GLN A 41 -41.89 13.10 3.97
CA GLN A 41 -41.87 14.55 3.82
C GLN A 41 -40.72 14.96 2.87
N PRO A 42 -41.00 15.49 1.67
CA PRO A 42 -39.96 15.75 0.66
C PRO A 42 -38.83 16.68 1.13
N ASN A 43 -39.13 17.60 2.05
CA ASN A 43 -38.19 18.57 2.60
C ASN A 43 -37.24 17.98 3.66
N PHE A 44 -37.54 16.82 4.25
CA PHE A 44 -36.68 16.16 5.26
C PHE A 44 -35.94 14.94 4.70
N GLN A 45 -35.97 14.73 3.39
CA GLN A 45 -35.21 13.64 2.78
C GLN A 45 -33.71 13.93 2.90
N LEU A 46 -32.96 13.01 3.51
CA LEU A 46 -31.51 13.10 3.63
C LEU A 46 -30.87 12.86 2.26
N ASN A 47 -30.87 13.88 1.41
CA ASN A 47 -30.26 13.88 0.08
C ASN A 47 -29.73 15.28 -0.27
N GLU A 48 -28.88 15.35 -1.28
CA GLU A 48 -28.23 16.58 -1.72
C GLU A 48 -29.22 17.64 -2.24
N ALA A 49 -30.29 17.22 -2.91
CA ALA A 49 -31.31 18.14 -3.40
C ALA A 49 -31.98 18.89 -2.25
N ALA A 50 -32.28 18.21 -1.14
CA ALA A 50 -32.85 18.80 0.06
C ALA A 50 -31.82 19.64 0.83
N TRP A 51 -30.56 19.18 0.92
CA TRP A 51 -29.45 19.96 1.46
C TRP A 51 -29.31 21.33 0.78
N THR A 52 -29.31 21.31 -0.56
CA THR A 52 -29.19 22.51 -1.40
C THR A 52 -30.42 23.39 -1.28
N ALA A 53 -31.63 22.80 -1.31
CA ALA A 53 -32.87 23.54 -1.18
C ALA A 53 -33.00 24.27 0.18
N ALA A 54 -32.41 23.70 1.24
CA ALA A 54 -32.33 24.31 2.56
C ALA A 54 -31.22 25.37 2.69
N ASN A 55 -30.45 25.63 1.64
CA ASN A 55 -29.29 26.53 1.65
C ASN A 55 -28.30 26.16 2.78
N THR A 56 -28.10 24.85 3.00
CA THR A 56 -27.48 24.32 4.21
C THR A 56 -26.03 24.78 4.37
N ASP A 57 -25.24 24.80 3.30
CA ASP A 57 -23.84 25.25 3.37
C ASP A 57 -23.73 26.72 3.82
N ALA A 58 -24.54 27.61 3.25
CA ALA A 58 -24.47 29.03 3.59
C ALA A 58 -24.96 29.30 5.02
N GLN A 59 -26.03 28.62 5.46
CA GLN A 59 -26.52 28.75 6.83
C GLN A 59 -25.51 28.19 7.83
N PHE A 60 -24.95 27.02 7.54
CA PHE A 60 -23.95 26.40 8.41
C PHE A 60 -22.66 27.20 8.44
N GLN A 61 -22.23 27.78 7.32
CA GLN A 61 -21.12 28.73 7.26
C GLN A 61 -21.37 29.96 8.14
N ALA A 62 -22.56 30.58 8.02
CA ALA A 62 -22.91 31.74 8.82
C ALA A 62 -22.95 31.41 10.32
N TRP A 63 -23.46 30.25 10.71
CA TRP A 63 -23.40 29.76 12.08
C TRP A 63 -21.95 29.51 12.53
N TRP A 64 -21.14 28.87 11.69
CA TRP A 64 -19.76 28.52 11.99
C TRP A 64 -18.93 29.77 12.32
N ASP A 65 -19.05 30.81 11.50
CA ASP A 65 -18.30 32.05 11.64
C ASP A 65 -18.75 32.89 12.85
N ASN A 66 -20.02 32.79 13.24
CA ASN A 66 -20.58 33.54 14.36
C ASN A 66 -20.48 32.79 15.71
N SER A 67 -20.26 31.47 15.70
CA SER A 67 -20.16 30.68 16.93
C SER A 67 -18.76 30.78 17.52
N THR A 68 -18.63 31.35 18.72
CA THR A 68 -17.42 31.20 19.53
C THR A 68 -17.48 29.87 20.28
N LEU A 69 -16.44 29.04 20.16
CA LEU A 69 -16.31 27.82 20.97
C LEU A 69 -16.31 28.22 22.46
N ASP A 70 -17.34 27.82 23.19
CA ASP A 70 -17.30 27.90 24.65
C ASP A 70 -16.19 26.98 25.16
N LYS A 71 -15.44 27.45 26.18
CA LYS A 71 -14.16 26.88 26.65
C LYS A 71 -14.18 25.40 27.07
N THR A 72 -15.33 24.72 27.03
CA THR A 72 -15.53 23.37 27.54
C THR A 72 -16.30 22.42 26.60
N GLY A 73 -16.66 22.82 25.38
CA GLY A 73 -17.51 22.02 24.47
C GLY A 73 -16.90 21.73 23.09
N SER A 74 -17.40 20.70 22.41
CA SER A 74 -17.11 20.42 21.00
C SER A 74 -18.02 21.27 20.08
N LYS A 75 -17.58 21.61 18.87
CA LYS A 75 -18.42 22.31 17.88
C LYS A 75 -19.67 21.53 17.52
N SER A 76 -19.56 20.21 17.39
CA SER A 76 -20.72 19.33 17.13
C SER A 76 -21.76 19.36 18.27
N SER A 77 -21.29 19.37 19.53
CA SER A 77 -22.16 19.45 20.71
C SER A 77 -22.81 20.81 20.85
N GLN A 78 -22.10 21.89 20.52
CA GLN A 78 -22.64 23.25 20.51
C GLN A 78 -23.78 23.37 19.50
N LEU A 79 -23.57 22.92 18.25
CA LEU A 79 -24.61 22.96 17.22
C LEU A 79 -25.86 22.19 17.66
N ALA A 80 -25.68 20.97 18.18
CA ALA A 80 -26.79 20.15 18.66
C ALA A 80 -27.50 20.76 19.87
N ALA A 81 -26.80 21.46 20.76
CA ALA A 81 -27.43 22.15 21.89
C ALA A 81 -28.26 23.37 21.44
N GLU A 82 -27.79 24.11 20.43
CA GLU A 82 -28.46 25.31 19.93
C GLU A 82 -29.70 24.97 19.09
N TYR A 83 -29.62 23.95 18.23
CA TYR A 83 -30.69 23.63 17.26
C TYR A 83 -31.41 22.31 17.54
N GLY A 84 -30.94 21.54 18.51
CA GLY A 84 -31.50 20.24 18.89
C GLY A 84 -31.79 20.15 20.39
N PRO A 85 -32.77 20.91 20.94
CA PRO A 85 -33.13 20.82 22.36
C PRO A 85 -33.60 19.41 22.79
N HIS A 86 -33.87 18.53 21.82
CA HIS A 86 -34.18 17.11 22.01
C HIS A 86 -32.95 16.19 21.95
N LEU A 87 -31.80 16.68 21.51
CA LEU A 87 -30.51 15.98 21.41
C LEU A 87 -29.67 16.20 22.67
N ASN A 88 -30.27 15.93 23.84
CA ASN A 88 -29.58 16.06 25.12
C ASN A 88 -28.34 15.15 25.15
N ASN A 89 -27.21 15.70 25.61
CA ASN A 89 -25.91 15.03 25.66
C ASN A 89 -25.37 14.58 24.28
N PHE A 90 -25.59 15.35 23.21
CA PHE A 90 -24.99 15.04 21.91
C PHE A 90 -23.47 15.23 21.93
N ALA A 91 -22.72 14.13 21.93
CA ALA A 91 -21.27 14.13 21.79
C ALA A 91 -20.87 13.04 20.78
N CYS A 92 -20.16 13.43 19.73
CA CYS A 92 -19.57 12.50 18.78
C CYS A 92 -18.09 12.26 19.11
N GLY A 93 -17.61 11.07 18.78
CA GLY A 93 -16.28 10.60 19.14
C GLY A 93 -16.13 9.08 18.93
N ILE A 94 -15.05 8.51 19.45
CA ILE A 94 -14.84 7.06 19.43
C ILE A 94 -15.20 6.47 20.80
N ASN A 95 -15.66 5.21 20.82
CA ASN A 95 -15.92 4.42 22.03
C ASN A 95 -17.07 5.00 22.89
N LEU A 96 -16.94 4.89 24.21
CA LEU A 96 -17.95 5.28 25.21
C LEU A 96 -18.24 6.79 25.28
N ILE A 97 -17.46 7.59 24.54
CA ILE A 97 -17.64 9.04 24.44
C ILE A 97 -18.74 9.37 23.43
N SER A 98 -19.00 8.48 22.45
CA SER A 98 -20.01 8.69 21.44
C SER A 98 -21.42 8.46 21.99
N THR A 99 -22.14 9.55 22.18
CA THR A 99 -23.57 9.58 22.54
C THR A 99 -24.42 10.19 21.42
N CYS A 100 -23.82 10.63 20.32
CA CYS A 100 -24.55 11.23 19.23
C CYS A 100 -25.41 10.18 18.50
N THR A 101 -26.66 10.54 18.29
CA THR A 101 -27.67 9.70 17.67
C THR A 101 -28.38 10.46 16.57
N GLN A 102 -28.95 9.72 15.63
CA GLN A 102 -29.67 10.30 14.51
C GLN A 102 -30.83 11.17 15.01
N ALA A 103 -30.91 12.41 14.53
CA ALA A 103 -31.98 13.31 14.90
C ALA A 103 -33.30 12.94 14.20
N SER A 104 -34.41 12.97 14.93
CA SER A 104 -35.75 12.87 14.34
C SER A 104 -36.13 14.19 13.68
N CYS A 105 -36.86 14.16 12.56
CA CYS A 105 -37.38 15.39 11.95
C CYS A 105 -38.44 16.07 12.82
N ASP A 106 -39.11 15.35 13.74
CA ASP A 106 -40.22 15.91 14.54
C ASP A 106 -39.77 17.13 15.36
N GLY A 107 -38.52 17.13 15.83
CA GLY A 107 -37.93 18.23 16.58
C GLY A 107 -37.59 19.45 15.73
N PHE A 108 -37.53 19.30 14.41
CA PHE A 108 -37.24 20.35 13.43
C PHE A 108 -38.48 20.72 12.60
N ALA A 109 -39.52 19.90 12.61
CA ALA A 109 -40.77 20.11 11.86
C ALA A 109 -41.55 21.34 12.35
N SER A 110 -41.34 21.77 13.59
CA SER A 110 -41.95 22.97 14.16
C SER A 110 -41.29 24.28 13.73
N ASP A 111 -40.05 24.24 13.21
CA ASP A 111 -39.33 25.42 12.73
C ASP A 111 -38.63 25.13 11.40
N ALA A 112 -39.31 25.46 10.30
CA ALA A 112 -38.78 25.28 8.96
C ALA A 112 -37.51 26.13 8.69
N ALA A 113 -37.20 27.15 9.51
CA ALA A 113 -36.00 27.95 9.37
C ALA A 113 -34.72 27.16 9.76
N ASP A 114 -34.86 26.14 10.61
CA ASP A 114 -33.74 25.37 11.17
C ASP A 114 -33.53 24.01 10.47
N ILE A 115 -34.21 23.77 9.35
CA ILE A 115 -34.10 22.52 8.60
C ILE A 115 -32.67 22.23 8.12
N TRP A 116 -31.85 23.26 7.90
CA TRP A 116 -30.43 23.10 7.57
C TRP A 116 -29.66 22.41 8.71
N ALA A 117 -29.98 22.72 9.97
CA ALA A 117 -29.31 22.15 11.13
C ALA A 117 -29.63 20.65 11.27
N TYR A 118 -30.85 20.23 10.91
CA TYR A 118 -31.21 18.82 10.80
C TYR A 118 -30.27 18.06 9.85
N PHE A 119 -29.99 18.62 8.67
CA PHE A 119 -29.10 18.00 7.69
C PHE A 119 -27.66 17.93 8.18
N VAL A 120 -27.15 19.01 8.79
CA VAL A 120 -25.80 19.06 9.34
C VAL A 120 -25.64 18.02 10.45
N ILE A 121 -26.58 17.94 11.40
CA ILE A 121 -26.55 16.99 12.52
C ILE A 121 -26.57 15.54 12.02
N ASN A 122 -27.43 15.22 11.04
CA ASN A 122 -27.46 13.87 10.46
C ASN A 122 -26.15 13.53 9.73
N SER A 123 -25.54 14.50 9.04
CA SER A 123 -24.24 14.31 8.39
C SER A 123 -23.12 14.07 9.43
N ILE A 124 -23.13 14.81 10.54
CA ILE A 124 -22.21 14.59 11.67
C ILE A 124 -22.38 13.18 12.24
N VAL A 125 -23.62 12.71 12.44
CA VAL A 125 -23.91 11.37 12.94
C VAL A 125 -23.41 10.30 11.98
N ASN A 126 -23.64 10.45 10.68
CA ASN A 126 -23.15 9.50 9.67
C ASN A 126 -21.63 9.47 9.61
N MET A 127 -20.97 10.64 9.67
CA MET A 127 -19.51 10.72 9.76
C MET A 127 -18.99 10.05 11.05
N ASN A 128 -19.68 10.22 12.18
CA ASN A 128 -19.35 9.55 13.43
C ASN A 128 -19.49 8.02 13.33
N ASN A 129 -20.55 7.53 12.67
CA ASN A 129 -20.74 6.11 12.42
C ASN A 129 -19.60 5.57 11.56
N PHE A 130 -19.22 6.27 10.48
CA PHE A 130 -18.07 5.91 9.66
C PHE A 130 -16.77 5.80 10.48
N PHE A 131 -16.50 6.80 11.33
CA PHE A 131 -15.32 6.76 12.19
C PHE A 131 -15.32 5.59 13.18
N ASN A 132 -16.47 5.26 13.75
CA ASN A 132 -16.58 4.12 14.67
C ASN A 132 -16.41 2.78 13.94
N GLU A 133 -17.00 2.61 12.76
CA GLU A 133 -16.79 1.41 11.93
C GLU A 133 -15.32 1.30 11.49
N LEU A 134 -14.70 2.40 11.06
CA LEU A 134 -13.28 2.46 10.72
C LEU A 134 -12.40 2.06 11.91
N TYR A 135 -12.62 2.67 13.07
CA TYR A 135 -11.83 2.38 14.26
C TYR A 135 -11.98 0.92 14.70
N MET A 136 -13.21 0.40 14.74
CA MET A 136 -13.46 -1.00 15.12
C MET A 136 -12.87 -1.98 14.11
N GLY A 137 -13.07 -1.73 12.81
CA GLY A 137 -12.54 -2.58 11.74
C GLY A 137 -11.01 -2.60 11.71
N VAL A 138 -10.35 -1.43 11.83
CA VAL A 138 -8.89 -1.35 11.93
C VAL A 138 -8.38 -2.04 13.20
N THR A 139 -9.07 -1.88 14.33
CA THR A 139 -8.71 -2.54 15.60
C THR A 139 -8.79 -4.06 15.47
N ASN A 140 -9.89 -4.60 14.95
CA ASN A 140 -10.04 -6.04 14.77
C ASN A 140 -9.06 -6.58 13.73
N GLY A 141 -8.91 -5.88 12.59
CA GLY A 141 -8.00 -6.28 11.52
C GLY A 141 -6.54 -6.29 11.98
N GLN A 142 -6.18 -5.37 12.89
CA GLN A 142 -4.89 -5.39 13.57
C GLN A 142 -4.73 -6.61 14.47
N ILE A 143 -5.71 -6.92 15.31
CA ILE A 143 -5.66 -8.09 16.21
C ILE A 143 -5.47 -9.38 15.40
N ASP A 144 -6.23 -9.53 14.31
CA ASP A 144 -6.10 -10.63 13.36
C ASP A 144 -4.69 -10.68 12.74
N TYR A 145 -4.20 -9.55 12.24
CA TYR A 145 -2.86 -9.46 11.66
C TYR A 145 -1.77 -9.82 12.68
N VAL A 146 -1.85 -9.34 13.93
CA VAL A 146 -0.95 -9.69 15.02
C VAL A 146 -0.95 -11.21 15.25
N GLY A 147 -2.13 -11.85 15.21
CA GLY A 147 -2.27 -13.30 15.29
C GLY A 147 -1.56 -14.07 14.17
N LEU A 148 -1.42 -13.47 12.99
CA LEU A 148 -0.72 -14.06 11.84
C LEU A 148 0.79 -13.81 11.83
N THR A 149 1.32 -12.91 12.67
CA THR A 149 2.74 -12.53 12.62
C THR A 149 3.69 -13.72 12.79
N GLY A 150 3.36 -14.71 13.63
CA GLY A 150 4.15 -15.93 13.78
C GLY A 150 4.19 -16.79 12.52
N SER A 151 3.06 -16.94 11.83
CA SER A 151 2.98 -17.68 10.56
C SER A 151 3.67 -16.93 9.43
N LEU A 152 3.49 -15.61 9.33
CA LEU A 152 4.19 -14.78 8.34
C LEU A 152 5.70 -14.85 8.50
N ALA A 153 6.14 -14.81 9.76
CA ALA A 153 7.52 -14.98 10.16
C ALA A 153 8.10 -16.32 9.69
N GLU A 154 7.42 -17.43 10.00
CA GLU A 154 7.84 -18.77 9.58
C GLU A 154 7.81 -18.96 8.06
N ASP A 155 6.76 -18.46 7.41
CA ASP A 155 6.52 -18.66 5.99
C ASP A 155 7.40 -17.77 5.11
N PHE A 156 7.67 -16.51 5.47
CA PHE A 156 8.27 -15.58 4.50
C PHE A 156 9.65 -15.04 4.87
N PHE A 157 10.09 -15.16 6.13
CA PHE A 157 11.35 -14.56 6.56
C PHE A 157 12.47 -15.60 6.74
N SER A 158 13.59 -15.38 6.05
CA SER A 158 14.83 -16.13 6.28
C SER A 158 15.56 -15.54 7.48
N TRP A 159 15.38 -16.10 8.67
CA TRP A 159 15.93 -15.58 9.94
C TRP A 159 17.45 -15.37 9.95
N LYS A 160 17.87 -14.13 9.66
CA LYS A 160 19.09 -13.46 10.14
C LYS A 160 18.76 -11.96 10.20
N GLU A 161 18.21 -11.53 11.35
CA GLU A 161 17.97 -10.13 11.70
C GLU A 161 17.28 -9.25 10.63
N PRO A 162 15.96 -9.42 10.41
CA PRO A 162 15.22 -8.47 9.58
C PRO A 162 15.30 -7.06 10.22
N THR A 163 15.59 -6.05 9.41
CA THR A 163 15.60 -4.64 9.85
C THR A 163 14.44 -3.91 9.19
N PHE A 164 13.28 -3.88 9.86
CA PHE A 164 12.14 -3.12 9.36
C PHE A 164 12.39 -1.61 9.47
N SER A 165 12.19 -0.88 8.37
CA SER A 165 12.15 0.59 8.39
C SER A 165 10.78 1.06 8.85
N PRO A 166 10.67 1.75 10.01
CA PRO A 166 9.39 2.27 10.50
C PRO A 166 8.70 3.19 9.49
N ASP A 167 9.47 4.06 8.82
CA ASP A 167 8.97 5.06 7.87
C ASP A 167 8.22 4.42 6.70
N SER A 168 8.73 3.28 6.19
CA SER A 168 8.09 2.56 5.08
C SER A 168 6.71 2.03 5.48
N PHE A 169 6.56 1.59 6.73
CA PHE A 169 5.33 0.98 7.22
C PHE A 169 4.25 1.98 7.59
N VAL A 170 4.64 3.11 8.20
CA VAL A 170 3.73 4.24 8.46
C VAL A 170 3.04 4.65 7.16
N SER A 171 3.82 4.77 6.09
CA SER A 171 3.30 5.12 4.77
C SER A 171 2.27 4.13 4.22
N TRP A 172 2.41 2.83 4.53
CA TRP A 172 1.46 1.80 4.12
C TRP A 172 0.17 1.87 4.91
N ILE A 173 0.24 2.07 6.23
CA ILE A 173 -0.96 2.21 7.06
C ILE A 173 -1.77 3.42 6.65
N THR A 174 -1.09 4.56 6.43
CA THR A 174 -1.73 5.75 5.88
C THR A 174 -2.44 5.41 4.57
N THR A 175 -1.76 4.70 3.65
CA THR A 175 -2.35 4.28 2.38
C THR A 175 -3.59 3.39 2.60
N ILE A 176 -3.52 2.40 3.48
CA ILE A 176 -4.63 1.47 3.79
C ILE A 176 -5.84 2.22 4.35
N ILE A 177 -5.64 3.11 5.31
CA ILE A 177 -6.75 3.85 5.94
C ILE A 177 -7.33 4.89 4.98
N THR A 178 -6.48 5.55 4.20
CA THR A 178 -6.94 6.46 3.13
C THR A 178 -7.76 5.70 2.08
N SER A 179 -7.38 4.45 1.75
CA SER A 179 -8.15 3.57 0.88
C SER A 179 -9.53 3.23 1.46
N ILE A 180 -9.66 2.99 2.77
CA ILE A 180 -10.97 2.75 3.41
C ILE A 180 -11.86 3.98 3.31
N ALA A 181 -11.29 5.18 3.46
CA ALA A 181 -12.01 6.44 3.31
C ALA A 181 -12.58 6.66 1.88
N THR A 182 -12.06 5.97 0.86
CA THR A 182 -12.65 6.02 -0.50
C THR A 182 -13.97 5.27 -0.64
N PHE A 183 -14.36 4.42 0.32
CA PHE A 183 -15.53 3.57 0.18
C PHE A 183 -16.83 4.36 -0.04
N GLY A 184 -17.04 5.45 0.69
CA GLY A 184 -18.28 6.24 0.55
C GLY A 184 -18.45 6.93 -0.80
N SER A 185 -17.42 6.93 -1.66
CA SER A 185 -17.51 7.46 -3.04
C SER A 185 -18.05 6.45 -4.06
N LEU A 186 -18.37 5.21 -3.65
CA LEU A 186 -18.65 4.08 -4.53
C LEU A 186 -20.07 3.95 -5.08
N HIS A 187 -21.04 4.74 -4.61
CA HIS A 187 -22.43 4.48 -4.95
C HIS A 187 -22.83 5.20 -6.26
N ASP A 188 -23.31 4.44 -7.26
CA ASP A 188 -23.69 4.93 -8.61
C ASP A 188 -24.76 6.05 -8.63
N ASP A 189 -25.52 6.21 -7.55
CA ASP A 189 -26.54 7.26 -7.39
C ASP A 189 -25.96 8.59 -6.86
N VAL A 190 -24.67 8.65 -6.55
CA VAL A 190 -23.96 9.83 -6.04
C VAL A 190 -23.54 10.77 -7.19
N ARG A 191 -24.39 10.87 -8.23
CA ARG A 191 -24.25 11.87 -9.29
C ARG A 191 -24.68 13.24 -8.75
N GLY A 192 -23.87 13.80 -7.86
CA GLY A 192 -24.07 15.15 -7.34
C GLY A 192 -23.23 15.49 -6.10
N ILE A 193 -22.73 14.51 -5.32
CA ILE A 193 -21.81 14.84 -4.22
C ILE A 193 -20.59 15.54 -4.80
N GLU A 194 -20.34 16.74 -4.28
CA GLU A 194 -19.21 17.56 -4.68
C GLU A 194 -17.92 16.81 -4.35
N THR A 195 -17.25 16.31 -5.40
CA THR A 195 -15.99 15.54 -5.30
C THR A 195 -14.94 16.22 -4.41
N THR A 196 -14.99 17.54 -4.26
CA THR A 196 -14.13 18.35 -3.40
C THR A 196 -14.28 18.00 -1.92
N SER A 197 -15.50 17.86 -1.40
CA SER A 197 -15.76 17.58 0.02
C SER A 197 -15.21 16.20 0.43
N THR A 198 -15.48 15.18 -0.40
CA THR A 198 -14.94 13.82 -0.23
C THR A 198 -13.42 13.79 -0.41
N ALA A 199 -12.86 14.53 -1.37
CA ALA A 199 -11.42 14.63 -1.55
C ALA A 199 -10.73 15.32 -0.36
N ASN A 200 -11.34 16.35 0.23
CA ASN A 200 -10.84 17.01 1.44
C ASN A 200 -10.77 16.01 2.60
N PHE A 201 -11.83 15.24 2.84
CA PHE A 201 -11.85 14.21 3.89
C PHE A 201 -10.76 13.13 3.69
N ILE A 202 -10.59 12.64 2.46
CA ILE A 202 -9.61 11.60 2.15
C ILE A 202 -8.18 12.14 2.25
N SER A 203 -7.95 13.37 1.79
CA SER A 203 -6.67 14.07 1.98
C SER A 203 -6.35 14.25 3.47
N ALA A 204 -7.32 14.66 4.28
CA ALA A 204 -7.21 14.81 5.74
C ALA A 204 -6.82 13.48 6.40
N THR A 205 -7.49 12.40 5.99
CA THR A 205 -7.18 11.03 6.47
C THR A 205 -5.70 10.71 6.27
N GLY A 206 -5.18 10.98 5.07
CA GLY A 206 -3.81 10.69 4.69
C GLY A 206 -2.75 11.56 5.39
N SER A 207 -3.06 12.79 5.78
CA SER A 207 -2.09 13.68 6.45
C SER A 207 -2.10 13.51 7.97
N GLN A 208 -3.28 13.39 8.57
CA GLN A 208 -3.46 13.33 10.03
C GLN A 208 -2.82 12.08 10.62
N LEU A 209 -2.96 10.96 9.92
CA LEU A 209 -2.36 9.69 10.33
C LEU A 209 -0.83 9.73 10.23
N VAL A 210 -0.26 10.41 9.24
CA VAL A 210 1.21 10.50 9.09
C VAL A 210 1.83 11.30 10.23
N LEU A 211 1.20 12.40 10.66
CA LEU A 211 1.74 13.26 11.71
C LEU A 211 1.71 12.61 13.10
N SER A 212 0.82 11.66 13.31
CA SER A 212 0.58 11.01 14.61
C SER A 212 1.28 9.65 14.75
N LEU A 213 1.61 9.00 13.63
CA LEU A 213 2.38 7.76 13.62
C LEU A 213 3.89 8.01 13.75
N SER A 214 4.37 8.10 14.99
CA SER A 214 5.80 8.10 15.33
C SER A 214 6.16 6.90 16.21
N PRO A 215 6.20 5.67 15.65
CA PRO A 215 6.49 4.49 16.44
C PRO A 215 7.93 4.54 16.97
N ASN A 216 8.10 4.50 18.29
CA ASN A 216 9.41 4.45 18.93
C ASN A 216 9.95 3.02 18.95
N LEU A 217 10.37 2.54 17.78
CA LEU A 217 10.88 1.19 17.62
C LEU A 217 12.39 1.20 17.89
N THR A 218 12.79 0.59 19.00
CA THR A 218 14.18 0.22 19.23
C THR A 218 14.50 -1.06 18.43
N PRO A 219 15.67 -1.17 17.77
CA PRO A 219 16.07 -2.40 17.13
C PRO A 219 16.35 -3.48 18.20
N GLU A 220 15.44 -4.42 18.43
CA GLU A 220 15.68 -5.60 19.29
C GLU A 220 15.42 -6.88 18.49
N GLU A 221 16.39 -7.76 18.29
CA GLU A 221 16.43 -8.88 17.32
C GLU A 221 15.22 -9.88 17.31
N GLY A 222 14.66 -10.22 16.12
CA GLY A 222 13.94 -11.49 15.86
C GLY A 222 12.41 -11.47 15.62
N ILE A 223 11.74 -12.64 15.66
CA ILE A 223 10.26 -12.82 15.43
C ILE A 223 9.43 -11.95 16.37
N ALA A 224 9.92 -11.78 17.60
CA ALA A 224 9.34 -10.90 18.59
C ALA A 224 9.25 -9.45 18.09
N GLN A 225 10.12 -9.03 17.16
CA GLN A 225 10.00 -7.74 16.47
C GLN A 225 8.70 -7.67 15.70
N LEU A 226 8.38 -8.63 14.82
CA LEU A 226 7.22 -8.48 13.95
C LEU A 226 5.92 -8.38 14.76
N GLY A 227 5.77 -9.19 15.82
CA GLY A 227 4.63 -9.12 16.73
C GLY A 227 4.59 -7.85 17.59
N SER A 228 5.73 -7.44 18.18
CA SER A 228 5.85 -6.21 18.96
C SER A 228 5.61 -4.97 18.11
N PHE A 229 6.21 -4.94 16.92
CA PHE A 229 6.05 -3.94 15.87
C PHE A 229 4.58 -3.82 15.45
N ALA A 230 3.94 -4.94 15.08
CA ALA A 230 2.52 -4.96 14.70
C ALA A 230 1.62 -4.45 15.84
N THR A 231 1.95 -4.77 17.09
CA THR A 231 1.22 -4.30 18.27
C THR A 231 1.39 -2.79 18.47
N GLN A 232 2.63 -2.30 18.52
CA GLN A 232 2.95 -0.89 18.75
C GLN A 232 2.42 0.02 17.66
N ILE A 233 2.57 -0.41 16.41
CA ILE A 233 2.11 0.39 15.29
C ILE A 233 0.62 0.48 15.29
N GLY A 234 -0.10 -0.64 15.46
CA GLY A 234 -1.54 -0.50 15.44
C GLY A 234 -2.11 0.13 16.73
N GLU A 235 -1.43 0.07 17.87
CA GLU A 235 -1.71 0.97 19.01
C GLU A 235 -1.61 2.43 18.59
N SER A 236 -0.51 2.81 17.93
CA SER A 236 -0.29 4.15 17.41
C SER A 236 -1.37 4.53 16.39
N THR A 237 -1.75 3.62 15.50
CA THR A 237 -2.82 3.82 14.51
C THR A 237 -4.16 4.07 15.19
N ARG A 238 -4.54 3.28 16.19
CA ARG A 238 -5.82 3.45 16.92
C ARG A 238 -5.84 4.79 17.65
N GLN A 239 -4.76 5.15 18.33
CA GLN A 239 -4.63 6.46 18.99
C GLN A 239 -4.69 7.61 17.99
N SER A 240 -4.07 7.44 16.82
CA SER A 240 -4.08 8.44 15.73
C SER A 240 -5.49 8.67 15.19
N ILE A 241 -6.25 7.59 14.95
CA ILE A 241 -7.65 7.67 14.54
C ILE A 241 -8.47 8.35 15.64
N GLU A 242 -8.32 7.95 16.91
CA GLU A 242 -9.04 8.56 18.04
C GLU A 242 -8.75 10.05 18.19
N GLN A 243 -7.49 10.46 18.10
CA GLN A 243 -7.10 11.87 18.14
C GLN A 243 -7.70 12.65 16.97
N TRP A 244 -7.60 12.12 15.75
CA TRP A 244 -8.15 12.75 14.55
C TRP A 244 -9.67 12.93 14.66
N VAL A 245 -10.40 11.90 15.10
CA VAL A 245 -11.86 11.94 15.26
C VAL A 245 -12.27 12.97 16.32
N ASN A 246 -11.61 12.96 17.46
CA ASN A 246 -11.87 13.93 18.52
C ASN A 246 -11.60 15.36 18.00
N ALA A 247 -10.42 15.62 17.45
CA ALA A 247 -10.06 16.94 16.89
C ALA A 247 -11.08 17.41 15.83
N THR A 248 -11.52 16.49 14.97
CA THR A 248 -12.55 16.73 13.95
C THR A 248 -13.84 17.22 14.61
N PHE A 249 -14.41 16.50 15.58
CA PHE A 249 -15.68 16.93 16.23
C PHE A 249 -15.54 18.14 17.15
N TYR A 250 -14.34 18.43 17.66
CA TYR A 250 -14.03 19.70 18.31
C TYR A 250 -14.01 20.89 17.34
N GLY A 251 -14.05 20.65 16.03
CA GLY A 251 -13.99 21.68 15.00
C GLY A 251 -12.59 22.23 14.77
N GLN A 252 -11.55 21.46 15.14
CA GLN A 252 -10.18 21.82 14.84
C GLN A 252 -9.89 21.64 13.34
N GLN A 253 -8.97 22.47 12.84
CA GLN A 253 -8.47 22.32 11.49
C GLN A 253 -7.51 21.12 11.41
N ASP A 254 -7.57 20.42 10.29
CA ASP A 254 -6.61 19.40 9.94
C ASP A 254 -5.29 20.03 9.45
N ALA A 255 -4.35 19.19 8.97
CA ALA A 255 -3.04 19.64 8.50
C ALA A 255 -3.12 20.43 7.19
N GLN A 256 -4.27 20.39 6.51
CA GLN A 256 -4.58 21.10 5.27
C GLN A 256 -5.45 22.33 5.52
N GLY A 257 -5.86 22.60 6.76
CA GLY A 257 -6.72 23.71 7.13
C GLY A 257 -8.22 23.42 7.04
N HIS A 258 -8.62 22.19 6.74
CA HIS A 258 -10.01 21.76 6.65
C HIS A 258 -10.57 21.37 8.02
N THR A 259 -11.86 21.57 8.20
CA THR A 259 -12.63 21.20 9.38
C THR A 259 -13.73 20.21 8.97
N PHE A 260 -14.47 19.65 9.93
CA PHE A 260 -15.61 18.80 9.55
C PHE A 260 -16.68 19.52 8.72
N ARG A 261 -16.75 20.86 8.78
CA ARG A 261 -17.60 21.64 7.89
C ARG A 261 -17.25 21.39 6.43
N ASP A 262 -15.97 21.37 6.11
CA ASP A 262 -15.48 21.18 4.75
C ASP A 262 -15.62 19.71 4.30
N TYR A 263 -15.73 18.76 5.24
CA TYR A 263 -15.93 17.34 4.95
C TYR A 263 -17.37 16.95 4.70
N ILE A 264 -18.34 17.66 5.31
CA ILE A 264 -19.78 17.39 5.14
C ILE A 264 -20.44 18.35 4.15
N ALA A 265 -19.68 19.31 3.61
CA ALA A 265 -20.13 20.28 2.63
C ALA A 265 -20.82 19.59 1.46
N SER A 266 -21.83 20.26 0.90
CA SER A 266 -22.63 19.74 -0.22
C SER A 266 -23.31 18.39 0.11
N GLY A 267 -23.53 18.09 1.39
CA GLY A 267 -24.23 16.89 1.84
C GLY A 267 -23.48 15.57 1.64
N SER A 268 -22.15 15.62 1.48
CA SER A 268 -21.30 14.44 1.22
C SER A 268 -21.49 13.29 2.23
N PHE A 269 -21.84 13.58 3.48
CA PHE A 269 -22.10 12.57 4.52
C PHE A 269 -23.59 12.28 4.77
N LEU A 270 -24.54 12.86 4.03
CA LEU A 270 -25.97 12.59 4.23
C LEU A 270 -26.37 11.15 3.86
N GLN A 271 -25.77 10.61 2.81
CA GLN A 271 -26.06 9.28 2.26
C GLN A 271 -24.82 8.37 2.24
N TRP A 272 -23.88 8.61 3.15
CA TRP A 272 -22.62 7.87 3.20
C TRP A 272 -22.88 6.41 3.59
N ASP A 273 -22.79 5.51 2.61
CA ASP A 273 -22.84 4.08 2.89
C ASP A 273 -21.54 3.67 3.56
N THR A 274 -21.64 3.39 4.86
CA THR A 274 -20.48 3.10 5.68
C THR A 274 -20.14 1.62 5.53
N PRO A 275 -18.90 1.25 5.16
CA PRO A 275 -18.53 -0.15 5.10
C PRO A 275 -18.64 -0.78 6.49
N LEU A 276 -19.10 -2.02 6.57
CA LEU A 276 -19.18 -2.73 7.85
C LEU A 276 -17.78 -2.91 8.42
N ASN A 277 -17.64 -2.84 9.75
CA ASN A 277 -16.36 -3.10 10.41
C ASN A 277 -15.72 -4.44 9.99
N SER A 278 -16.50 -5.48 9.69
CA SER A 278 -16.00 -6.77 9.19
C SER A 278 -15.32 -6.67 7.82
N ASP A 279 -15.83 -5.80 6.95
CA ASP A 279 -15.25 -5.59 5.62
C ASP A 279 -13.94 -4.79 5.76
N ILE A 280 -13.95 -3.77 6.62
CA ILE A 280 -12.75 -2.98 6.95
C ILE A 280 -11.69 -3.87 7.62
N GLU A 281 -12.09 -4.74 8.53
CA GLU A 281 -11.23 -5.71 9.22
C GLU A 281 -10.54 -6.64 8.21
N ALA A 282 -11.32 -7.27 7.33
CA ALA A 282 -10.79 -8.16 6.30
C ALA A 282 -9.85 -7.41 5.35
N PHE A 283 -10.25 -6.21 4.91
CA PHE A 283 -9.46 -5.36 4.03
C PHE A 283 -8.12 -4.96 4.67
N TYR A 284 -8.17 -4.41 5.88
CA TYR A 284 -6.99 -3.97 6.63
C TYR A 284 -6.02 -5.13 6.85
N ARG A 285 -6.52 -6.27 7.33
CA ARG A 285 -5.73 -7.49 7.54
C ARG A 285 -5.03 -7.94 6.26
N THR A 286 -5.77 -8.08 5.17
CA THR A 286 -5.23 -8.58 3.89
C THR A 286 -4.17 -7.63 3.32
N LEU A 287 -4.36 -6.31 3.41
CA LEU A 287 -3.35 -5.37 2.93
C LEU A 287 -2.09 -5.34 3.80
N MET A 288 -2.23 -5.50 5.11
CA MET A 288 -1.08 -5.61 6.03
C MET A 288 -0.25 -6.87 5.75
N VAL A 289 -0.91 -8.00 5.50
CA VAL A 289 -0.26 -9.25 5.05
C VAL A 289 0.46 -9.01 3.72
N ALA A 290 -0.23 -8.47 2.71
CA ALA A 290 0.33 -8.21 1.39
C ALA A 290 1.60 -7.35 1.45
N LYS A 291 1.54 -6.25 2.20
CA LYS A 291 2.69 -5.35 2.41
C LYS A 291 3.85 -6.01 3.13
N THR A 292 3.57 -6.82 4.14
CA THR A 292 4.59 -7.55 4.90
C THR A 292 5.30 -8.59 4.02
N VAL A 293 4.56 -9.31 3.18
CA VAL A 293 5.17 -10.28 2.26
C VAL A 293 5.96 -9.57 1.15
N ASN A 294 5.41 -8.52 0.56
CA ASN A 294 6.13 -7.70 -0.44
C ASN A 294 7.47 -7.20 0.12
N TYR A 295 7.46 -6.70 1.37
CA TYR A 295 8.66 -6.28 2.07
C TYR A 295 9.66 -7.42 2.30
N SER A 296 9.16 -8.59 2.73
CA SER A 296 10.03 -9.76 2.91
C SER A 296 10.72 -10.13 1.61
N TRP A 297 9.98 -10.18 0.49
CA TRP A 297 10.56 -10.48 -0.82
C TRP A 297 11.62 -9.47 -1.24
N GLN A 298 11.39 -8.18 -1.01
CA GLN A 298 12.37 -7.11 -1.28
C GLN A 298 13.64 -7.22 -0.42
N THR A 299 13.56 -7.86 0.75
CA THR A 299 14.68 -7.98 1.71
C THR A 299 15.27 -9.39 1.83
N SER A 300 14.67 -10.40 1.19
CA SER A 300 15.01 -11.83 1.30
C SER A 300 16.40 -12.24 0.77
N GLY A 301 17.21 -11.29 0.30
CA GLY A 301 18.52 -11.54 -0.32
C GLY A 301 18.47 -12.23 -1.70
N SER A 302 17.34 -12.82 -2.06
CA SER A 302 17.07 -13.40 -3.38
C SER A 302 16.19 -12.44 -4.18
N PRO A 303 16.68 -11.87 -5.29
CA PRO A 303 15.90 -10.94 -6.12
C PRO A 303 14.56 -11.54 -6.54
N VAL A 304 13.45 -10.89 -6.17
CA VAL A 304 12.09 -11.20 -6.66
C VAL A 304 11.67 -10.12 -7.64
N PHE A 305 11.21 -10.51 -8.82
CA PHE A 305 10.91 -9.59 -9.90
C PHE A 305 9.91 -10.18 -10.91
N ILE A 306 9.33 -9.32 -11.73
CA ILE A 306 8.40 -9.66 -12.79
C ILE A 306 9.07 -9.43 -14.14
N MET A 307 8.89 -10.37 -15.07
CA MET A 307 9.20 -10.18 -16.49
C MET A 307 7.91 -9.96 -17.26
N PHE A 308 7.84 -8.85 -18.00
CA PHE A 308 6.73 -8.54 -18.90
C PHE A 308 7.20 -8.69 -20.34
N SER A 309 6.44 -9.41 -21.15
CA SER A 309 6.70 -9.55 -22.58
C SER A 309 5.45 -9.32 -23.41
N ASN A 310 5.61 -8.62 -24.53
CA ASN A 310 4.54 -8.39 -25.49
C ASN A 310 4.13 -9.70 -26.15
N THR A 311 2.85 -10.03 -26.06
CA THR A 311 2.27 -11.19 -26.73
C THR A 311 0.77 -10.99 -26.84
N THR A 312 0.18 -11.42 -27.94
CA THR A 312 -1.27 -11.48 -28.11
C THR A 312 -1.84 -12.85 -27.73
N ASN A 313 -0.97 -13.78 -27.28
CA ASN A 313 -1.35 -15.14 -26.93
C ASN A 313 -1.63 -15.26 -25.42
N PRO A 314 -2.89 -15.40 -24.97
CA PRO A 314 -3.20 -15.63 -23.55
C PRO A 314 -2.64 -16.97 -23.04
N ASP A 315 -2.42 -17.92 -23.95
CA ASP A 315 -1.90 -19.26 -23.66
C ASP A 315 -0.36 -19.32 -23.74
N ASP A 316 0.33 -18.18 -23.61
CA ASP A 316 1.79 -18.17 -23.57
C ASP A 316 2.33 -19.14 -22.51
N ASN A 317 3.31 -19.95 -22.92
CA ASN A 317 3.90 -21.03 -22.13
C ASN A 317 5.43 -20.96 -22.07
N HIS A 318 6.02 -19.82 -22.45
CA HIS A 318 7.47 -19.63 -22.35
C HIS A 318 7.91 -19.57 -20.88
N GLY A 319 7.08 -18.98 -20.02
CA GLY A 319 7.27 -18.95 -18.56
C GLY A 319 6.37 -19.93 -17.77
N PRO A 320 6.54 -19.96 -16.44
CA PRO A 320 5.80 -20.84 -15.54
C PRO A 320 4.32 -20.43 -15.43
N ASN A 321 3.41 -21.36 -15.73
CA ASN A 321 1.96 -21.09 -15.63
C ASN A 321 1.49 -20.74 -14.21
N ALA A 322 2.16 -21.26 -13.17
CA ALA A 322 1.79 -21.03 -11.78
C ALA A 322 1.95 -19.56 -11.33
N THR A 323 2.77 -18.78 -12.03
CA THR A 323 3.03 -17.38 -11.71
C THR A 323 2.82 -16.46 -12.92
N LYS A 324 1.88 -16.85 -13.78
CA LYS A 324 1.51 -16.15 -15.01
C LYS A 324 0.29 -15.26 -14.81
N TYR A 325 0.31 -14.07 -15.41
CA TYR A 325 -0.86 -13.23 -15.62
C TYR A 325 -0.83 -12.64 -17.04
N TYR A 326 -1.89 -12.85 -17.81
CA TYR A 326 -2.05 -12.23 -19.12
C TYR A 326 -2.97 -11.00 -18.98
N SER A 327 -2.53 -9.88 -19.55
CA SER A 327 -3.31 -8.65 -19.61
C SER A 327 -3.53 -8.26 -21.07
N ALA A 328 -4.80 -8.33 -21.50
CA ALA A 328 -5.19 -7.87 -22.82
C ALA A 328 -5.04 -6.34 -22.97
N GLU A 329 -5.25 -5.60 -21.88
CA GLU A 329 -5.08 -4.14 -21.81
C GLU A 329 -3.61 -3.76 -22.06
N ASP A 330 -2.69 -4.52 -21.48
CA ASP A 330 -1.26 -4.24 -21.58
C ASP A 330 -0.64 -4.84 -22.84
N GLY A 331 -1.38 -5.71 -23.55
CA GLY A 331 -0.92 -6.40 -24.75
C GLY A 331 0.19 -7.42 -24.49
N GLY A 332 0.17 -8.09 -23.33
CA GLY A 332 1.24 -9.00 -22.96
C GLY A 332 1.00 -9.88 -21.74
N VAL A 333 2.07 -10.57 -21.35
CA VAL A 333 2.08 -11.53 -20.25
C VAL A 333 3.14 -11.15 -19.23
N TYR A 334 2.79 -11.32 -17.95
CA TYR A 334 3.63 -11.10 -16.78
C TYR A 334 3.96 -12.45 -16.14
N TYR A 335 5.23 -12.66 -15.83
CA TYR A 335 5.73 -13.81 -15.07
C TYR A 335 6.48 -13.35 -13.83
N LEU A 336 6.07 -13.84 -12.67
CA LEU A 336 6.75 -13.56 -11.41
C LEU A 336 7.83 -14.63 -11.14
N TYR A 337 9.03 -14.15 -10.84
CA TYR A 337 10.24 -14.94 -10.64
C TYR A 337 10.96 -14.54 -9.35
N SER A 338 11.77 -15.47 -8.85
CA SER A 338 12.88 -15.20 -7.95
C SER A 338 14.18 -15.76 -8.54
N TYR A 339 15.32 -15.13 -8.26
CA TYR A 339 16.61 -15.62 -8.73
C TYR A 339 17.33 -16.39 -7.63
N TYR A 340 17.61 -17.67 -7.88
CA TYR A 340 18.45 -18.49 -7.02
C TYR A 340 19.90 -18.47 -7.51
N SER A 341 20.82 -18.12 -6.61
CA SER A 341 22.27 -18.19 -6.84
C SER A 341 22.89 -19.20 -5.89
N TYR A 342 23.79 -20.05 -6.39
CA TYR A 342 24.59 -20.90 -5.53
C TYR A 342 25.60 -20.03 -4.76
N TYR A 343 25.59 -20.12 -3.42
CA TYR A 343 26.39 -19.27 -2.51
C TYR A 343 27.90 -19.26 -2.85
N ASP A 344 28.45 -20.37 -3.35
CA ASP A 344 29.89 -20.50 -3.66
C ASP A 344 30.23 -20.38 -5.15
N ALA A 345 29.24 -20.32 -6.03
CA ALA A 345 29.47 -20.29 -7.47
C ALA A 345 28.95 -18.98 -8.06
N ALA A 346 29.86 -18.01 -8.22
CA ALA A 346 29.65 -16.80 -9.03
C ALA A 346 29.39 -17.06 -10.54
N TYR A 347 28.99 -18.29 -10.89
CA TYR A 347 28.84 -18.86 -12.22
C TYR A 347 27.63 -19.78 -12.36
N ALA A 348 26.83 -19.99 -11.29
CA ALA A 348 25.67 -20.86 -11.34
C ALA A 348 24.43 -20.23 -10.72
N GLY A 349 23.28 -20.39 -11.36
CA GLY A 349 21.98 -19.99 -10.86
C GLY A 349 20.88 -20.22 -11.87
N TYR A 350 19.63 -19.96 -11.46
CA TYR A 350 18.45 -20.15 -12.29
C TYR A 350 17.26 -19.38 -11.73
N LEU A 351 16.23 -19.18 -12.56
CA LEU A 351 14.95 -18.62 -12.14
C LEU A 351 14.14 -19.69 -11.39
N THR A 352 13.59 -19.32 -10.25
CA THR A 352 12.75 -20.17 -9.41
C THR A 352 11.47 -19.43 -9.04
N SER A 353 10.53 -20.17 -8.47
CA SER A 353 9.37 -19.58 -7.81
C SER A 353 9.80 -18.69 -6.65
N PRO A 354 9.12 -17.55 -6.40
CA PRO A 354 9.33 -16.79 -5.18
C PRO A 354 9.16 -17.65 -3.93
N PRO A 355 9.95 -17.38 -2.87
CA PRO A 355 9.87 -18.13 -1.63
C PRO A 355 8.44 -18.15 -1.07
N ASN A 356 7.96 -19.36 -0.81
CA ASN A 356 6.68 -19.65 -0.14
C ASN A 356 5.45 -19.01 -0.80
N ILE A 357 5.52 -18.80 -2.12
CA ILE A 357 4.41 -18.25 -2.92
C ILE A 357 3.13 -19.08 -2.82
N ASP A 358 3.26 -20.39 -2.61
CA ASP A 358 2.16 -21.34 -2.48
C ASP A 358 1.36 -21.12 -1.18
N ARG A 359 1.98 -20.50 -0.17
CA ARG A 359 1.32 -20.13 1.08
C ARG A 359 0.37 -18.96 0.90
N LEU A 360 0.62 -18.02 -0.03
CA LEU A 360 -0.19 -16.81 -0.21
C LEU A 360 -1.67 -17.09 -0.49
N ASN A 361 -1.96 -18.14 -1.27
CA ASN A 361 -3.33 -18.48 -1.65
C ASN A 361 -4.03 -19.38 -0.62
N ASN A 362 -3.45 -19.59 0.56
CA ASN A 362 -4.12 -20.33 1.62
C ASN A 362 -5.28 -19.51 2.22
N THR A 363 -6.11 -20.15 3.03
CA THR A 363 -7.26 -19.50 3.69
C THR A 363 -6.86 -18.44 4.72
N ALA A 364 -5.61 -18.44 5.20
CA ALA A 364 -5.13 -17.49 6.20
C ALA A 364 -4.77 -16.13 5.58
N TYR A 365 -4.17 -16.13 4.39
CA TYR A 365 -3.73 -14.90 3.72
C TYR A 365 -4.72 -14.47 2.62
N ASN A 366 -5.31 -15.42 1.88
CA ASN A 366 -6.29 -15.20 0.83
C ASN A 366 -5.82 -14.18 -0.23
N ILE A 367 -4.56 -14.30 -0.69
CA ILE A 367 -3.98 -13.46 -1.73
C ILE A 367 -3.54 -14.35 -2.90
N SER A 368 -4.05 -14.06 -4.09
CA SER A 368 -3.68 -14.77 -5.30
C SER A 368 -2.44 -14.16 -5.95
N ILE A 369 -1.76 -14.94 -6.80
CA ILE A 369 -0.59 -14.44 -7.55
C ILE A 369 -1.00 -13.44 -8.62
N ALA A 370 -2.23 -13.56 -9.13
CA ALA A 370 -2.81 -12.54 -10.00
C ALA A 370 -2.90 -11.19 -9.27
N ASP A 371 -3.20 -11.16 -7.96
CA ASP A 371 -3.27 -9.91 -7.21
C ASP A 371 -1.90 -9.22 -7.13
N VAL A 372 -0.85 -10.00 -6.87
CA VAL A 372 0.54 -9.53 -6.86
C VAL A 372 0.92 -8.93 -8.22
N LEU A 373 0.64 -9.67 -9.29
CA LEU A 373 1.00 -9.30 -10.66
C LEU A 373 0.24 -8.07 -11.14
N VAL A 374 -1.08 -8.01 -10.92
CA VAL A 374 -1.94 -6.88 -11.29
C VAL A 374 -1.56 -5.62 -10.50
N SER A 375 -1.37 -5.75 -9.19
CA SER A 375 -1.02 -4.60 -8.35
C SER A 375 0.35 -4.02 -8.72
N SER A 376 1.33 -4.89 -8.97
CA SER A 376 2.69 -4.48 -9.37
C SER A 376 2.75 -3.96 -10.81
N SER A 377 1.99 -4.54 -11.75
CA SER A 377 1.95 -4.08 -13.14
C SER A 377 1.34 -2.68 -13.24
N ARG A 378 0.23 -2.44 -12.56
CA ARG A 378 -0.41 -1.11 -12.50
C ARG A 378 0.51 -0.06 -11.87
N ALA A 379 1.17 -0.42 -10.75
CA ALA A 379 2.16 0.45 -10.13
C ALA A 379 3.31 0.82 -11.09
N TRP A 380 3.82 -0.18 -11.82
CA TRP A 380 4.87 0.01 -12.81
C TRP A 380 4.43 0.86 -14.01
N GLN A 381 3.22 0.68 -14.51
CA GLN A 381 2.69 1.50 -15.60
C GLN A 381 2.54 2.97 -15.21
N TYR A 382 2.19 3.24 -13.96
CA TYR A 382 2.00 4.60 -13.50
C TYR A 382 3.33 5.32 -13.19
N ALA A 383 4.26 4.66 -12.50
CA ALA A 383 5.46 5.31 -11.96
C ALA A 383 6.78 4.55 -12.22
N GLY A 384 6.79 3.58 -13.13
CA GLY A 384 7.93 2.70 -13.33
C GLY A 384 8.24 1.90 -12.06
N ASN A 385 9.52 1.60 -11.83
CA ASN A 385 9.95 0.89 -10.62
C ASN A 385 10.16 1.84 -9.42
N ASN A 386 9.57 3.05 -9.47
CA ASN A 386 9.67 4.09 -8.45
C ASN A 386 8.30 4.51 -7.90
N TYR A 387 7.42 3.54 -7.65
CA TYR A 387 6.11 3.79 -7.06
C TYR A 387 6.23 4.09 -5.55
N THR A 388 6.08 5.37 -5.18
CA THR A 388 6.25 5.85 -3.79
C THR A 388 4.93 5.91 -3.02
N ALA A 389 4.98 6.10 -1.70
CA ALA A 389 3.78 6.35 -0.89
C ALA A 389 3.06 7.66 -1.28
N GLU A 390 3.82 8.70 -1.66
CA GLU A 390 3.25 9.93 -2.23
C GLU A 390 2.44 9.63 -3.49
N THR A 391 3.01 8.80 -4.36
CA THR A 391 2.35 8.33 -5.58
C THR A 391 1.07 7.57 -5.23
N ALA A 392 1.13 6.65 -4.27
CA ALA A 392 -0.03 5.91 -3.77
C ALA A 392 -1.16 6.82 -3.29
N ARG A 393 -0.84 7.84 -2.49
CA ARG A 393 -1.84 8.81 -2.00
C ARG A 393 -2.47 9.60 -3.14
N ASN A 394 -1.66 10.12 -4.07
CA ASN A 394 -2.18 10.86 -5.23
C ASN A 394 -3.12 10.01 -6.09
N ARG A 395 -2.82 8.72 -6.22
CA ARG A 395 -3.67 7.77 -6.96
C ARG A 395 -4.97 7.45 -6.23
N ILE A 396 -4.93 7.28 -4.92
CA ILE A 396 -6.14 7.10 -4.10
C ILE A 396 -7.04 8.34 -4.18
N VAL A 397 -6.48 9.55 -4.16
CA VAL A 397 -7.28 10.78 -4.32
C VAL A 397 -7.83 10.87 -5.75
N ALA A 398 -7.03 10.54 -6.77
CA ALA A 398 -7.48 10.56 -8.15
C ALA A 398 -8.61 9.55 -8.44
N SER A 399 -8.62 8.39 -7.76
CA SER A 399 -9.62 7.35 -7.99
C SER A 399 -11.04 7.77 -7.62
N ILE A 400 -11.19 8.71 -6.70
CA ILE A 400 -12.50 9.29 -6.32
C ILE A 400 -13.11 10.04 -7.51
N SER A 401 -12.27 10.73 -8.28
CA SER A 401 -12.72 11.50 -9.45
C SER A 401 -12.97 10.66 -10.70
N SER A 402 -12.56 9.39 -10.71
CA SER A 402 -12.61 8.51 -11.88
C SER A 402 -13.89 7.67 -11.94
N ASN A 403 -15.07 8.30 -11.96
CA ASN A 403 -16.38 7.69 -12.25
C ASN A 403 -16.60 6.24 -11.69
N GLY A 404 -16.12 5.95 -10.47
CA GLY A 404 -16.35 4.68 -9.78
C GLY A 404 -15.75 3.40 -10.40
N THR A 405 -14.93 3.48 -11.46
CA THR A 405 -14.49 2.25 -12.17
C THR A 405 -13.40 1.45 -11.46
N LEU A 406 -12.62 2.07 -10.58
CA LEU A 406 -11.59 1.43 -9.76
C LEU A 406 -11.49 2.18 -8.44
N THR A 407 -11.80 1.52 -7.32
CA THR A 407 -11.46 2.06 -6.00
C THR A 407 -10.49 1.15 -5.26
N PRO A 408 -9.59 1.73 -4.45
CA PRO A 408 -8.67 0.96 -3.64
C PRO A 408 -9.36 -0.07 -2.76
N PHE A 409 -10.53 0.25 -2.22
CA PHE A 409 -11.27 -0.66 -1.34
C PHE A 409 -11.78 -1.90 -2.11
N GLN A 410 -12.39 -1.71 -3.28
CA GLN A 410 -12.93 -2.81 -4.08
C GLN A 410 -11.83 -3.68 -4.70
N ASP A 411 -10.73 -3.06 -5.15
CA ASP A 411 -9.62 -3.79 -5.74
C ASP A 411 -8.83 -4.60 -4.68
N GLY A 412 -8.87 -4.18 -3.41
CA GLY A 412 -8.21 -4.90 -2.33
C GLY A 412 -6.71 -5.09 -2.61
N PRO A 413 -6.17 -6.33 -2.51
CA PRO A 413 -4.76 -6.58 -2.78
C PRO A 413 -4.34 -6.34 -4.25
N ARG A 414 -5.30 -6.20 -5.17
CA ARG A 414 -5.04 -5.87 -6.59
C ARG A 414 -4.83 -4.37 -6.82
N TRP A 415 -5.18 -3.53 -5.84
CA TRP A 415 -5.03 -2.09 -5.97
C TRP A 415 -3.57 -1.75 -6.24
N GLU A 416 -3.34 -0.78 -7.11
CA GLU A 416 -1.99 -0.45 -7.57
C GLU A 416 -1.09 -0.03 -6.40
N GLY A 417 0.12 -0.56 -6.36
CA GLY A 417 1.12 -0.20 -5.38
C GLY A 417 0.89 -0.80 -3.99
N ILE A 418 -0.10 -1.67 -3.79
CA ILE A 418 -0.11 -2.60 -2.65
C ILE A 418 1.12 -3.51 -2.76
N TRP A 419 1.28 -4.14 -3.92
CA TRP A 419 2.50 -4.80 -4.34
C TRP A 419 3.31 -3.87 -5.24
N THR A 420 4.63 -3.90 -5.05
CA THR A 420 5.59 -3.09 -5.82
C THR A 420 6.75 -3.96 -6.26
N VAL A 421 6.44 -5.18 -6.72
CA VAL A 421 7.47 -6.08 -7.24
C VAL A 421 8.01 -5.49 -8.56
N PRO A 422 9.34 -5.30 -8.70
CA PRO A 422 9.90 -4.64 -9.86
C PRO A 422 9.61 -5.37 -11.17
N VAL A 423 9.24 -4.62 -12.21
CA VAL A 423 8.91 -5.14 -13.53
C VAL A 423 10.02 -4.81 -14.52
N CYS A 424 10.47 -5.81 -15.27
CA CYS A 424 11.33 -5.68 -16.44
C CYS A 424 10.52 -5.96 -17.70
N ASP A 425 10.22 -4.91 -18.46
CA ASP A 425 9.67 -5.04 -19.82
C ASP A 425 10.76 -5.52 -20.78
N ILE A 426 10.68 -6.76 -21.23
CA ILE A 426 11.61 -7.36 -22.19
C ILE A 426 11.14 -7.22 -23.65
N GLY A 427 10.03 -6.51 -23.88
CA GLY A 427 9.42 -6.29 -25.18
C GLY A 427 9.06 -7.60 -25.88
N ASN A 428 9.54 -7.76 -27.12
CA ASN A 428 9.24 -8.94 -27.94
C ASN A 428 10.20 -10.13 -27.69
N ASN A 429 11.10 -10.04 -26.71
CA ASN A 429 12.06 -11.11 -26.41
C ASN A 429 11.44 -12.24 -25.57
N VAL A 430 10.28 -12.76 -25.98
CA VAL A 430 9.48 -13.73 -25.18
C VAL A 430 10.29 -14.96 -24.75
N ASP A 431 11.28 -15.38 -25.54
CA ASP A 431 12.25 -16.45 -25.24
C ASP A 431 13.15 -16.18 -24.00
N TRP A 432 13.08 -14.99 -23.41
CA TRP A 432 13.77 -14.68 -22.16
C TRP A 432 12.95 -15.10 -20.95
N ASN A 433 11.64 -15.29 -21.09
CA ASN A 433 10.86 -16.04 -20.13
C ASN A 433 11.28 -17.52 -20.20
N THR A 434 11.39 -18.17 -19.05
CA THR A 434 11.70 -19.60 -18.99
C THR A 434 11.00 -20.27 -17.82
N GLN A 435 10.92 -21.59 -17.88
CA GLN A 435 10.40 -22.42 -16.79
C GLN A 435 11.33 -22.37 -15.57
N PHE A 436 10.77 -22.60 -14.39
CA PHE A 436 11.58 -22.68 -13.17
C PHE A 436 12.63 -23.81 -13.27
N GLY A 437 13.81 -23.55 -12.71
CA GLY A 437 14.93 -24.51 -12.74
C GLY A 437 15.72 -24.52 -14.04
N ASP A 438 15.32 -23.73 -15.05
CA ASP A 438 16.12 -23.60 -16.28
C ASP A 438 17.45 -22.93 -15.98
N SER A 439 18.51 -23.73 -16.07
CA SER A 439 19.90 -23.34 -15.86
C SER A 439 20.66 -23.22 -17.18
N GLN A 440 19.96 -23.05 -18.32
CA GLN A 440 20.59 -22.83 -19.62
C GLN A 440 21.73 -21.82 -19.53
N GLY A 441 22.90 -22.22 -20.01
CA GLY A 441 24.10 -21.40 -19.95
C GLY A 441 24.72 -21.22 -18.56
N GLY A 442 24.31 -22.01 -17.57
CA GLY A 442 24.80 -22.03 -16.19
C GLY A 442 24.13 -21.02 -15.27
N LEU A 443 23.63 -19.90 -15.82
CA LEU A 443 23.06 -18.78 -15.06
C LEU A 443 21.55 -18.59 -15.26
N GLY A 444 20.93 -19.46 -16.06
CA GLY A 444 19.54 -19.29 -16.49
C GLY A 444 19.35 -18.04 -17.35
N ARG A 445 18.09 -17.66 -17.55
CA ARG A 445 17.70 -16.40 -18.21
C ARG A 445 17.62 -15.29 -17.18
N LEU A 446 18.14 -14.12 -17.55
CA LEU A 446 18.20 -12.95 -16.67
C LEU A 446 17.54 -11.73 -17.34
N PRO A 447 17.00 -10.79 -16.55
CA PRO A 447 16.40 -9.54 -17.03
C PRO A 447 17.50 -8.56 -17.49
N CYS A 448 18.05 -8.80 -18.68
CA CYS A 448 19.29 -8.16 -19.13
C CYS A 448 19.12 -6.83 -19.86
N CYS A 449 17.89 -6.50 -20.24
CA CYS A 449 17.51 -5.31 -20.99
C CYS A 449 16.04 -5.06 -20.68
N CYS A 450 15.77 -4.02 -19.89
CA CYS A 450 14.41 -3.65 -19.50
C CYS A 450 14.01 -2.33 -20.17
N GLY A 451 12.79 -2.30 -20.71
CA GLY A 451 12.22 -1.19 -21.46
C GLY A 451 12.83 -1.01 -22.85
N GLU A 452 12.28 -0.04 -23.59
CA GLU A 452 12.76 0.30 -24.92
C GLU A 452 14.27 0.61 -24.89
N LYS A 453 15.05 -0.10 -25.72
CA LYS A 453 16.52 0.06 -25.81
C LYS A 453 17.24 -0.10 -24.46
N CYS A 454 16.68 -0.90 -23.55
CA CYS A 454 17.23 -1.18 -22.24
C CYS A 454 17.30 0.03 -21.30
N LYS A 455 16.53 1.11 -21.57
CA LYS A 455 16.60 2.38 -20.84
C LYS A 455 16.26 2.25 -19.34
N ASP A 456 15.38 1.32 -19.00
CA ASP A 456 14.84 1.14 -17.64
C ASP A 456 15.66 0.11 -16.83
N THR A 457 16.64 -0.53 -17.46
CA THR A 457 17.46 -1.60 -16.84
C THR A 457 18.12 -1.16 -15.54
N ARG A 458 18.64 0.07 -15.49
CA ARG A 458 19.29 0.59 -14.27
C ARG A 458 18.32 0.63 -13.09
N GLU A 459 17.14 1.20 -13.32
CA GLU A 459 16.13 1.38 -12.27
C GLU A 459 15.61 0.03 -11.79
N PHE A 460 15.29 -0.86 -12.74
CA PHE A 460 14.92 -2.24 -12.44
C PHE A 460 15.96 -2.95 -11.57
N VAL A 461 17.24 -2.85 -11.93
CA VAL A 461 18.34 -3.52 -11.21
C VAL A 461 18.48 -3.02 -9.77
N TYR A 462 18.27 -1.73 -9.53
CA TYR A 462 18.24 -1.20 -8.17
C TYR A 462 17.02 -1.70 -7.41
N ALA A 463 15.84 -1.59 -8.01
CA ALA A 463 14.57 -1.95 -7.36
C ALA A 463 14.49 -3.45 -7.02
N SER A 464 15.00 -4.32 -7.89
CA SER A 464 14.94 -5.79 -7.71
C SER A 464 16.05 -6.35 -6.81
N GLY A 465 16.93 -5.50 -6.28
CA GLY A 465 18.05 -5.96 -5.45
C GLY A 465 19.20 -6.63 -6.22
N PHE A 466 19.29 -6.44 -7.55
CA PHE A 466 20.44 -6.91 -8.34
C PHE A 466 21.65 -5.95 -8.28
N ASN A 467 21.58 -4.88 -7.48
CA ASN A 467 22.67 -3.91 -7.36
C ASN A 467 24.00 -4.59 -6.97
N GLY A 468 25.05 -4.34 -7.74
CA GLY A 468 26.36 -4.96 -7.54
C GLY A 468 26.44 -6.44 -7.92
N SER A 469 25.37 -7.05 -8.45
CA SER A 469 25.34 -8.47 -8.80
C SER A 469 26.29 -8.79 -9.97
N VAL A 470 27.41 -9.43 -9.63
CA VAL A 470 28.36 -9.97 -10.62
C VAL A 470 27.71 -11.04 -11.49
N VAL A 471 26.78 -11.79 -10.90
CA VAL A 471 26.04 -12.85 -11.57
C VAL A 471 25.18 -12.28 -12.70
N LEU A 472 24.44 -11.20 -12.42
CA LEU A 472 23.65 -10.50 -13.43
C LEU A 472 24.53 -10.06 -14.61
N LEU A 473 25.63 -9.34 -14.35
CA LEU A 473 26.49 -8.82 -15.43
C LEU A 473 27.09 -9.94 -16.29
N LYS A 474 27.55 -11.03 -15.68
CA LYS A 474 28.09 -12.18 -16.42
C LYS A 474 27.02 -12.86 -17.25
N GLY A 475 25.86 -13.11 -16.66
CA GLY A 475 24.72 -13.73 -17.33
C GLY A 475 24.27 -12.90 -18.52
N CYS A 476 24.13 -11.59 -18.33
CA CYS A 476 23.72 -10.68 -19.39
C CYS A 476 24.75 -10.51 -20.50
N LYS A 477 26.05 -10.51 -20.18
CA LYS A 477 27.08 -10.53 -21.22
C LYS A 477 26.97 -11.77 -22.10
N LYS A 478 26.60 -12.92 -21.52
CA LYS A 478 26.42 -14.18 -22.24
C LYS A 478 25.11 -14.18 -23.04
N GLN A 479 24.00 -13.79 -22.41
CA GLN A 479 22.67 -13.80 -23.00
C GLN A 479 22.53 -12.81 -24.16
N LEU A 480 23.13 -11.62 -24.06
CA LEU A 480 23.08 -10.60 -25.12
C LEU A 480 24.02 -10.90 -26.30
N LYS A 481 24.84 -11.95 -26.21
CA LYS A 481 25.74 -12.32 -27.32
C LYS A 481 24.92 -12.82 -28.51
N GLY A 482 24.91 -12.04 -29.58
CA GLY A 482 24.20 -12.38 -30.82
C GLY A 482 22.77 -11.85 -30.90
N THR A 483 22.28 -11.11 -29.90
CA THR A 483 20.93 -10.52 -29.92
C THR A 483 20.87 -9.15 -30.60
N GLY A 484 22.00 -8.61 -31.05
CA GLY A 484 22.11 -7.25 -31.59
C GLY A 484 22.17 -6.15 -30.53
N ILE A 485 21.91 -6.48 -29.26
CA ILE A 485 22.03 -5.55 -28.13
C ILE A 485 23.47 -5.62 -27.59
N SER A 486 24.19 -4.49 -27.66
CA SER A 486 25.53 -4.44 -27.09
C SER A 486 25.48 -4.36 -25.57
N PHE A 487 26.05 -5.34 -24.88
CA PHE A 487 26.18 -5.33 -23.41
C PHE A 487 26.75 -4.00 -22.88
N ASN A 488 27.74 -3.42 -23.58
CA ASN A 488 28.40 -2.19 -23.14
C ASN A 488 27.52 -0.94 -23.27
N GLN A 489 26.39 -1.03 -23.98
CA GLN A 489 25.42 0.06 -24.12
C GLN A 489 24.33 0.00 -23.05
N VAL A 490 24.20 -1.12 -22.33
CA VAL A 490 23.20 -1.27 -21.26
C VAL A 490 23.74 -0.69 -19.97
N ASN A 491 22.97 0.23 -19.36
CA ASN A 491 23.30 0.82 -18.08
C ASN A 491 22.70 -0.03 -16.94
N TYR A 492 23.53 -0.80 -16.25
CA TYR A 492 23.13 -1.58 -15.08
C TYR A 492 23.25 -0.79 -13.76
N GLY A 493 23.68 0.48 -13.79
CA GLY A 493 23.87 1.31 -12.59
C GLY A 493 25.20 1.11 -11.85
N PHE A 494 25.94 0.04 -12.14
CA PHE A 494 27.24 -0.22 -11.52
C PHE A 494 28.25 -0.77 -12.52
N LYS A 495 29.54 -0.51 -12.26
CA LYS A 495 30.66 -1.09 -13.00
C LYS A 495 31.35 -2.13 -12.10
N PRO A 496 31.59 -3.36 -12.58
CA PRO A 496 32.31 -4.34 -11.78
C PRO A 496 33.77 -3.88 -11.59
N PRO A 497 34.31 -3.94 -10.37
CA PRO A 497 35.64 -3.40 -10.05
C PRO A 497 36.81 -4.06 -10.80
N PHE A 498 36.56 -5.18 -11.48
CA PHE A 498 37.58 -5.94 -12.21
C PHE A 498 37.60 -5.69 -13.73
N TRP A 499 36.63 -4.97 -14.30
CA TRP A 499 36.57 -4.79 -15.76
C TRP A 499 37.53 -3.75 -16.31
N ASP A 500 37.84 -2.71 -15.54
CA ASP A 500 38.83 -1.72 -15.97
C ASP A 500 40.27 -2.23 -15.79
N LYS A 501 40.48 -3.22 -14.90
CA LYS A 501 41.79 -3.86 -14.70
C LYS A 501 42.26 -4.65 -15.91
N GLY A 502 41.36 -5.23 -16.71
CA GLY A 502 41.75 -5.96 -17.92
C GLY A 502 42.44 -5.08 -18.96
N LYS A 503 42.01 -3.82 -19.10
CA LYS A 503 42.64 -2.86 -20.01
C LYS A 503 43.98 -2.36 -19.48
N THR A 504 44.11 -2.08 -18.18
CA THR A 504 45.39 -1.67 -17.59
C THR A 504 46.39 -2.82 -17.50
N THR A 505 45.96 -4.05 -17.22
CA THR A 505 46.85 -5.22 -17.22
C THR A 505 47.26 -5.63 -18.63
N ALA A 506 46.38 -5.56 -19.64
CA ALA A 506 46.76 -5.80 -21.03
C ALA A 506 47.73 -4.73 -21.56
N LEU A 507 47.57 -3.47 -21.14
CA LEU A 507 48.49 -2.38 -21.48
C LEU A 507 49.84 -2.52 -20.74
N ALA A 508 49.82 -2.97 -19.50
CA ALA A 508 51.02 -3.28 -18.72
C ALA A 508 51.78 -4.50 -19.27
N ILE A 509 51.09 -5.59 -19.60
CA ILE A 509 51.69 -6.76 -20.27
C ILE A 509 52.19 -6.38 -21.67
N GLY A 510 51.42 -5.58 -22.41
CA GLY A 510 51.82 -5.03 -23.71
C GLY A 510 53.10 -4.20 -23.62
N LEU A 511 53.24 -3.34 -22.60
CA LEU A 511 54.46 -2.57 -22.33
C LEU A 511 55.63 -3.47 -21.90
N ILE A 512 55.39 -4.46 -21.03
CA ILE A 512 56.44 -5.38 -20.55
C ILE A 512 56.95 -6.30 -21.67
N VAL A 513 56.11 -6.68 -22.65
CA VAL A 513 56.51 -7.54 -23.77
C VAL A 513 57.12 -6.73 -24.93
N SER A 514 56.68 -5.49 -25.15
CA SER A 514 57.21 -4.64 -26.22
C SER A 514 58.60 -4.06 -25.90
N ILE A 515 58.92 -3.78 -24.64
CA ILE A 515 60.25 -3.26 -24.23
C ILE A 515 61.40 -4.25 -24.55
N PRO A 516 61.32 -5.56 -24.22
CA PRO A 516 62.33 -6.55 -24.60
C PRO A 516 62.47 -6.73 -26.12
N LEU A 517 61.36 -6.67 -26.87
CA LEU A 517 61.35 -6.79 -28.32
C LEU A 517 62.01 -5.57 -29.01
N LEU A 518 61.79 -4.37 -28.48
CA LEU A 518 62.50 -3.16 -28.90
C LEU A 518 64.00 -3.24 -28.56
N LEU A 519 64.37 -3.72 -27.37
CA LEU A 519 65.78 -3.91 -26.99
C LEU A 519 66.48 -4.98 -27.85
N LEU A 520 65.78 -6.07 -28.21
CA LEU A 520 66.30 -7.07 -29.14
C LEU A 520 66.48 -6.49 -30.56
N SER A 521 65.57 -5.64 -31.04
CA SER A 521 65.71 -4.99 -32.35
C SER A 521 66.89 -4.01 -32.40
N CYS A 522 67.19 -3.33 -31.28
CA CYS A 522 68.37 -2.46 -31.16
C CYS A 522 69.68 -3.25 -31.11
N CYS A 523 69.69 -4.43 -30.47
CA CYS A 523 70.88 -5.30 -30.44
C CYS A 523 71.20 -5.92 -31.81
N VAL A 524 70.19 -6.23 -32.62
CA VAL A 524 70.41 -6.77 -33.98
C VAL A 524 70.95 -5.70 -34.95
N CYS A 525 70.61 -4.42 -34.75
CA CYS A 525 71.18 -3.34 -35.56
C CYS A 525 72.66 -3.04 -35.25
N ASN A 526 73.11 -3.23 -34.00
CA ASN A 526 74.52 -3.03 -33.63
C ASN A 526 75.45 -4.14 -34.14
N ALA A 527 74.94 -5.34 -34.45
CA ALA A 527 75.73 -6.43 -34.99
C ALA A 527 75.97 -6.33 -36.53
N ALA A 528 75.31 -5.39 -37.21
CA ALA A 528 75.48 -5.15 -38.65
C ALA A 528 76.37 -3.93 -38.97
N CYS A 529 76.97 -3.29 -37.96
CA CYS A 529 77.83 -2.11 -38.10
C CYS A 529 79.25 -2.32 -37.52
N SER A 530 79.78 -3.55 -37.56
CA SER A 530 81.18 -3.86 -37.26
C SER A 530 81.89 -4.47 -38.45
#